data_AF-A0A2K2VQJ9-F1
#
_entry.id   AF-A0A2K2VQJ9-F1
#
_cell.length_a   1.000
_cell.length_b   1.000
_cell.length_c   1.000
_cell.angle_alpha   90.00
_cell.angle_beta   90.00
_cell.angle_gamma   90.00
#
_symmetry.space_group_name_H-M   'P 1'
#
loop_
_entity.id
_entity.type
_entity.pdbx_description
1 polymer ?
#
loop_
_entity_poly.entity_id
_entity_poly.type
_entity_poly.pdbx_seq_one_letter_code
_entity_poly.pdbx_strand_id
1 'polypeptide(L)' 'MSDEKCPLCGSESFYVKDPGDPYEMYEFDLKDGKIVFNSDTDESEIPEVQGETETYCNRCAWHDKLKALR' A
#
# COMPACT_ATOMS: atom_id res chain seq x y z
N MET A 1 -16.47 -5.35 -8.08
CA MET A 1 -15.37 -6.31 -8.10
C MET A 1 -14.18 -5.50 -7.64
N SER A 2 -13.81 -5.63 -6.38
CA SER A 2 -12.69 -4.87 -5.81
C SER A 2 -11.43 -5.69 -6.11
N ASP A 3 -10.61 -5.18 -7.03
CA ASP A 3 -9.35 -5.83 -7.38
C ASP A 3 -8.30 -5.45 -6.32
N GLU A 4 -8.23 -6.25 -5.25
CA GLU A 4 -7.30 -6.10 -4.12
C GLU A 4 -5.83 -6.38 -4.50
N LYS A 5 -5.57 -6.53 -5.80
CA LYS A 5 -4.30 -6.93 -6.39
C LYS A 5 -3.88 -5.89 -7.42
N CYS A 6 -2.58 -5.77 -7.62
CA CYS A 6 -2.04 -4.88 -8.63
C CYS A 6 -2.60 -5.26 -10.01
N PRO A 7 -3.24 -4.34 -10.74
CA PRO A 7 -3.87 -4.66 -12.03
C PRO A 7 -2.85 -5.00 -13.12
N LEU A 8 -1.56 -4.66 -12.94
CA LEU A 8 -0.50 -4.98 -13.91
C LEU A 8 0.14 -6.35 -13.69
N CYS A 9 0.32 -6.78 -12.43
CA CYS A 9 1.10 -7.99 -12.13
C CYS A 9 0.42 -8.98 -11.16
N GLY A 10 -0.76 -8.63 -10.63
CA GLY A 10 -1.51 -9.46 -9.68
C GLY A 10 -0.85 -9.57 -8.29
N SER A 11 0.08 -8.68 -7.94
CA SER A 11 0.69 -8.63 -6.60
C SER A 11 -0.29 -8.13 -5.54
N GLU A 12 -0.23 -8.71 -4.35
CA GLU A 12 -0.97 -8.27 -3.16
C GLU A 12 -0.12 -7.39 -2.23
N SER A 13 1.19 -7.29 -2.52
CA SER A 13 2.14 -6.49 -1.73
C SER A 13 2.39 -5.12 -2.35
N PHE A 14 2.28 -4.10 -1.51
CA PHE A 14 2.37 -2.69 -1.85
C PHE A 14 3.21 -1.93 -0.82
N TYR A 15 3.53 -0.68 -1.11
CA TYR A 15 4.14 0.23 -0.16
C TYR A 15 3.61 1.66 -0.35
N VAL A 16 3.67 2.44 0.72
CA VAL A 16 3.40 3.89 0.74
C VAL A 16 4.64 4.63 1.22
N LYS A 17 4.77 5.89 0.84
CA LYS A 17 5.83 6.79 1.32
C LYS A 17 5.27 7.69 2.40
N ASP A 18 6.06 7.98 3.42
CA ASP A 18 5.64 8.93 4.45
C ASP A 18 5.54 10.36 3.85
N PRO A 19 4.45 11.11 4.10
CA PRO A 19 4.33 12.48 3.62
C PRO A 19 5.26 13.47 4.34
N GLY A 20 5.69 13.17 5.56
CA GLY A 20 6.66 13.91 6.36
C GLY A 20 8.12 13.53 6.05
N ASP A 21 8.39 12.27 5.68
CA ASP A 21 9.69 11.81 5.19
C ASP A 21 9.59 10.96 3.90
N PRO A 22 9.90 11.50 2.72
CA PRO A 22 9.80 10.75 1.46
C PRO A 22 10.81 9.59 1.32
N TYR A 23 11.79 9.49 2.22
CA TYR A 23 12.72 8.35 2.28
C TYR A 23 12.17 7.20 3.12
N GLU A 24 11.16 7.47 3.94
CA GLU A 24 10.51 6.46 4.76
C GLU A 24 9.37 5.80 3.97
N MET A 25 9.41 4.47 3.93
CA MET A 25 8.48 3.65 3.16
C MET A 25 7.91 2.55 4.03
N TYR A 26 6.60 2.40 3.99
CA TYR A 26 5.88 1.40 4.75
C TYR A 26 5.26 0.39 3.81
N GLU A 27 5.74 -0.84 3.92
CA GLU A 27 5.26 -1.96 3.13
C GLU A 27 4.04 -2.61 3.81
N PHE A 28 3.06 -3.00 3.00
CA PHE A 28 1.87 -3.70 3.46
C PHE A 28 1.34 -4.66 2.41
N ASP A 29 0.61 -5.66 2.88
CA ASP A 29 -0.18 -6.54 2.03
C ASP A 29 -1.66 -6.12 2.06
N LEU A 30 -2.33 -6.23 0.92
CA LEU A 30 -3.79 -6.22 0.84
C LEU A 30 -4.31 -7.67 0.89
N LYS A 31 -4.89 -8.06 2.02
CA LYS A 31 -5.47 -9.39 2.26
C LYS A 31 -6.94 -9.25 2.60
N ASP A 32 -7.82 -9.84 1.78
CA ASP A 32 -9.29 -9.78 1.95
C ASP A 32 -9.78 -8.34 2.16
N GLY A 33 -9.22 -7.41 1.38
CA GLY A 33 -9.57 -5.99 1.39
C GLY A 33 -9.05 -5.23 2.59
N LYS A 34 -8.25 -5.86 3.44
CA LYS A 34 -7.62 -5.25 4.62
C LYS A 34 -6.13 -5.01 4.36
N ILE A 35 -5.66 -3.88 4.84
CA ILE A 35 -4.26 -3.54 4.87
C ILE A 35 -3.63 -4.26 6.05
N VAL A 36 -2.57 -5.01 5.79
CA VAL A 36 -1.78 -5.73 6.80
C VAL A 36 -0.34 -5.26 6.67
N PHE A 37 0.08 -4.39 7.57
CA PHE A 37 1.48 -3.97 7.68
C PHE A 37 2.32 -5.08 8.30
N ASN A 38 3.62 -5.05 8.03
CA ASN A 38 4.55 -5.99 8.66
C ASN A 38 4.69 -5.67 10.16
N SER A 39 4.79 -6.71 10.99
CA SER A 39 4.85 -6.62 12.46
C SER A 39 6.09 -5.91 13.01
N ASP A 40 7.13 -5.72 12.18
CA ASP A 40 8.34 -4.99 12.54
C ASP A 40 8.18 -3.47 12.42
N THR A 41 7.04 -2.98 11.92
CA THR A 41 6.77 -1.53 11.79
C THR A 41 5.96 -1.05 12.99
N ASP A 42 6.47 -0.05 13.71
CA ASP A 42 5.76 0.57 14.81
C ASP A 42 4.46 1.23 14.33
N GLU A 43 3.32 0.81 14.86
CA GLU A 43 1.99 1.34 14.47
C GLU A 43 1.85 2.86 14.67
N SER A 44 2.70 3.45 15.51
CA SER A 44 2.74 4.89 15.76
C SER A 44 3.45 5.67 14.65
N GLU A 45 4.28 5.01 13.83
CA GLU A 45 5.00 5.60 12.71
C GLU A 45 4.26 5.37 11.38
N ILE A 46 3.39 4.35 11.32
CA ILE A 46 2.60 4.05 10.11
C ILE A 46 1.66 5.23 9.78
N PRO A 47 1.79 5.83 8.58
CA PRO A 47 0.90 6.90 8.15
C PRO A 47 -0.49 6.33 7.92
N GLU A 48 -1.50 7.19 8.07
CA GLU A 48 -2.88 6.78 7.84
C GLU A 48 -3.10 6.46 6.34
N VAL A 49 -3.25 5.17 6.01
CA VAL A 49 -3.50 4.72 4.64
C VAL A 49 -5.01 4.65 4.37
N GLN A 50 -5.49 5.62 3.60
CA GLN A 50 -6.88 5.72 3.15
C GLN A 50 -6.98 5.54 1.63
N GLY A 51 -8.21 5.53 1.10
CA GLY A 51 -8.46 5.41 -0.34
C GLY A 51 -7.76 6.48 -1.20
N GLU A 52 -7.41 7.63 -0.64
CA GLU A 52 -6.72 8.70 -1.38
C GLU A 52 -5.19 8.60 -1.33
N THR A 53 -4.64 7.70 -0.53
CA THR A 53 -3.20 7.54 -0.33
C THR A 53 -2.53 6.97 -1.58
N GLU A 54 -1.44 7.60 -2.01
CA GLU A 54 -0.62 7.15 -3.13
C GLU A 54 0.05 5.83 -2.78
N THR A 55 -0.31 4.77 -3.51
CA THR A 55 0.10 3.40 -3.25
C THR A 55 0.93 2.86 -4.41
N TYR A 56 2.04 2.21 -4.10
CA TYR A 56 2.98 1.70 -5.08
C TYR A 56 3.04 0.17 -5.01
N CYS A 57 3.10 -0.50 -6.15
CA CYS A 57 3.31 -1.94 -6.18
C CYS A 57 4.77 -2.29 -5.87
N ASN A 58 4.99 -3.28 -5.00
CA ASN A 58 6.34 -3.74 -4.68
C ASN A 58 6.99 -4.54 -5.84
N ARG A 59 6.19 -5.10 -6.76
CA ARG A 59 6.67 -5.98 -7.84
C ARG A 59 6.79 -5.35 -9.22
N CYS A 60 6.18 -4.19 -9.47
CA CYS A 60 6.19 -3.55 -10.79
C CYS A 60 6.07 -2.02 -10.68
N ALA A 61 6.09 -1.33 -11.82
CA ALA A 61 6.01 0.13 -11.87
C ALA A 61 4.58 0.70 -11.67
N TRP A 62 3.61 -0.12 -11.28
CA TRP A 62 2.26 0.37 -11.01
C TRP A 62 2.25 1.22 -9.74
N HIS A 63 1.64 2.39 -9.82
CA HIS A 63 1.27 3.20 -8.68
C HIS A 63 -0.01 3.99 -8.99
N ASP A 64 -0.89 4.10 -8.01
CA ASP A 64 -2.12 4.91 -8.07
C ASP A 64 -2.63 5.10 -6.63
N LYS A 65 -3.73 5.84 -6.47
CA LYS A 65 -4.45 5.93 -5.20
C LYS A 65 -4.99 4.55 -4.79
N LEU A 66 -4.95 4.24 -3.49
CA LEU A 66 -5.46 2.97 -2.96
C LEU A 66 -6.91 2.67 -3.40
N LYS A 67 -7.77 3.69 -3.52
CA LYS A 67 -9.15 3.54 -4.00
C LYS A 67 -9.27 2.99 -5.42
N ALA A 68 -8.21 3.03 -6.23
CA ALA A 68 -8.20 2.40 -7.55
C ALA A 68 -8.20 0.86 -7.46
N LEU A 69 -7.82 0.29 -6.32
CA LEU A 69 -7.85 -1.15 -6.02
C LEU A 69 -9.17 -1.59 -5.35
N ARG A 70 -10.07 -0.66 -4.98
CA ARG A 70 -11.29 -0.94 -4.21
C ARG A 70 -12.58 -0.67 -4.97
#